data_AF-A0A1M5D355-F1
#
_entry.id   AF-A0A1M5D355-F1
#
_cell.length_a   1.000
_cell.length_b   1.000
_cell.length_c   1.000
_cell.angle_alpha   90.00
_cell.angle_beta   90.00
_cell.angle_gamma   90.00
#
_symmetry.space_group_name_H-M   'P 1'
#
loop_
_entity.id
_entity.type
_entity.pdbx_description
1 polymer ?
#
loop_
_entity_poly.entity_id
_entity_poly.type
_entity_poly.pdbx_seq_one_letter_code
_entity_poly.pdbx_strand_id
1 'polypeptide(L)'
;MTGKPGGKKGKPRRGVLADTLHKLIEERHPGGLDISLAAISIYGSDTKNHRERIYRLAGALRKNNIMVYSFGGRYYLCNQDAIRLCEVAVQKQVLAASILQNAFLLKNKALEVGLPAAQQDRLEKSFDELGKLVSKLFVG
;
A
#
# COMPACT_ATOMS: atom_id res chain seq x y z
N MET A 1 -11.13 52.24 1.28
CA MET A 1 -10.28 51.20 0.65
C MET A 1 -10.05 50.08 1.67
N THR A 2 -10.86 49.02 1.66
CA THR A 2 -10.75 47.90 2.62
C THR A 2 -10.26 46.65 1.87
N GLY A 3 -8.97 46.36 1.98
CA GLY A 3 -8.34 45.19 1.37
C GLY A 3 -8.70 43.90 2.13
N LYS A 4 -9.25 42.91 1.42
CA LYS A 4 -9.40 41.53 1.89
C LYS A 4 -8.04 40.82 1.93
N PRO A 5 -7.66 40.11 3.01
CA PRO A 5 -6.57 39.14 2.94
C PRO A 5 -7.10 37.81 2.39
N GLY A 6 -7.07 37.67 1.07
CA GLY A 6 -7.29 36.39 0.38
C GLY A 6 -6.05 35.51 0.46
N GLY A 7 -5.71 35.00 1.65
CA GLY A 7 -4.65 34.01 1.81
C GLY A 7 -5.12 32.64 1.32
N LYS A 8 -4.93 32.32 0.03
CA LYS A 8 -5.04 30.94 -0.46
C LYS A 8 -3.99 30.09 0.28
N LYS A 9 -4.40 29.34 1.31
CA LYS A 9 -3.56 28.32 1.96
C LYS A 9 -3.13 27.32 0.89
N GLY A 10 -1.91 27.46 0.38
CA GLY A 10 -1.33 26.52 -0.56
C GLY A 10 -1.31 25.13 0.05
N LYS A 11 -1.73 24.11 -0.71
CA LYS A 11 -1.65 22.73 -0.25
C LYS A 11 -0.19 22.42 0.11
N PRO A 12 0.10 21.89 1.30
CA PRO A 12 1.46 21.57 1.70
C PRO A 12 2.11 20.62 0.69
N ARG A 13 3.39 20.88 0.39
CA ARG A 13 4.19 20.04 -0.51
C ARG A 13 4.25 18.60 0.04
N ARG A 14 4.24 17.59 -0.84
CA ARG A 14 4.20 16.17 -0.44
C ARG A 14 5.33 15.76 0.54
N GLY A 15 6.51 16.36 0.43
CA GLY A 15 7.63 16.11 1.36
C GLY A 15 7.26 16.48 2.80
N VAL A 16 6.76 17.70 3.00
CA VAL A 16 6.32 18.19 4.33
C VAL A 16 5.27 17.28 4.94
N LEU A 17 4.32 16.78 4.14
CA LEU A 17 3.28 15.87 4.63
C LEU A 17 3.83 14.49 5.01
N ALA A 18 4.81 13.96 4.27
CA ALA A 18 5.46 12.70 4.61
C ALA A 18 6.23 12.84 5.92
N ASP A 19 6.94 13.95 6.11
CA ASP A 19 7.66 14.25 7.35
C ASP A 19 6.69 14.42 8.54
N THR A 20 5.54 15.05 8.33
CA THR A 20 4.47 15.11 9.34
C THR A 20 3.99 13.71 9.71
N LEU A 21 3.74 12.84 8.72
CA LEU A 21 3.36 11.46 8.99
C LEU A 21 4.45 10.72 9.78
N HIS A 22 5.71 10.91 9.43
CA HIS A 22 6.84 10.28 10.12
C HIS A 22 6.83 10.64 11.60
N LYS A 23 6.79 11.94 11.92
CA LYS A 23 6.76 12.44 13.31
C LYS A 23 5.57 11.87 14.10
N LEU A 24 4.39 11.84 13.50
CA LEU A 24 3.20 11.29 14.15
C LEU A 24 3.33 9.80 14.52
N ILE A 25 4.07 9.03 13.71
CA ILE A 25 4.35 7.62 13.99
C ILE A 25 5.46 7.49 15.05
N GLU A 26 6.51 8.30 14.97
CA GLU A 26 7.60 8.34 15.97
C GLU A 26 7.06 8.63 17.37
N GLU A 27 6.20 9.63 17.52
CA GLU A 27 5.54 10.00 18.78
C GLU A 27 4.72 8.87 19.42
N ARG A 28 4.30 7.89 18.62
CA ARG A 28 3.46 6.76 19.05
C ARG A 28 4.22 5.44 19.05
N HIS A 29 5.52 5.46 18.82
CA HIS A 29 6.36 4.28 18.90
C HIS A 29 6.44 3.78 20.35
N PRO A 30 6.36 2.45 20.62
CA PRO A 30 6.23 1.34 19.67
C PRO A 30 4.79 0.94 19.32
N GLY A 31 3.78 1.60 19.89
CA GLY A 31 2.36 1.24 19.76
C GLY A 31 1.71 1.56 18.41
N GLY A 32 2.39 2.32 17.54
CA GLY A 32 1.96 2.62 16.19
C GLY A 32 0.80 3.61 16.09
N LEU A 33 0.64 4.18 14.90
CA LEU A 33 -0.34 5.21 14.58
C LEU A 33 -1.52 4.62 13.82
N ASP A 34 -2.72 4.72 14.38
CA ASP A 34 -3.95 4.36 13.67
C ASP A 34 -4.13 5.18 12.38
N ILE A 35 -4.55 4.50 11.30
CA ILE A 35 -4.66 5.12 9.96
C ILE A 35 -5.74 6.21 9.92
N SER A 36 -6.87 6.00 10.61
CA SER A 36 -7.94 6.98 10.71
C SER A 36 -7.47 8.21 11.50
N LEU A 37 -6.72 8.01 12.59
CA LEU A 37 -6.07 9.10 13.32
C LEU A 37 -5.07 9.86 12.44
N ALA A 38 -4.24 9.16 11.66
CA ALA A 38 -3.30 9.80 10.73
C ALA A 38 -4.04 10.67 9.70
N ALA A 39 -5.15 10.18 9.14
CA ALA A 39 -5.97 10.92 8.20
C ALA A 39 -6.58 12.18 8.83
N ILE A 40 -7.10 12.08 10.06
CA ILE A 40 -7.64 13.22 10.81
C ILE A 40 -6.53 14.23 11.12
N SER A 41 -5.38 13.80 11.62
CA SER A 41 -4.27 14.69 11.99
C SER A 41 -3.68 15.45 10.79
N ILE A 42 -3.58 14.82 9.62
CA ILE A 42 -2.94 15.43 8.44
C ILE A 42 -3.94 16.18 7.56
N TYR A 43 -5.17 15.67 7.41
CA TYR A 43 -6.15 16.19 6.46
C TYR A 43 -7.42 16.74 7.11
N GLY A 44 -7.57 16.63 8.43
CA GLY A 44 -8.70 17.16 9.19
C GLY A 44 -9.95 16.28 9.19
N SER A 45 -9.96 15.15 8.47
CA SER A 45 -11.08 14.21 8.47
C SER A 45 -10.68 12.81 8.04
N ASP A 46 -11.40 11.80 8.54
CA ASP A 46 -11.22 10.42 8.14
C ASP A 46 -12.14 10.08 6.95
N THR A 47 -11.55 10.00 5.76
CA THR A 47 -12.25 9.59 4.53
C THR A 47 -11.42 8.54 3.79
N LYS A 48 -12.07 7.72 2.95
CA LYS A 48 -11.36 6.74 2.10
C LYS A 48 -10.23 7.40 1.29
N ASN A 49 -10.48 8.57 0.68
CA ASN A 49 -9.49 9.32 -0.08
C ASN A 49 -8.32 9.79 0.80
N HIS A 50 -8.59 10.28 2.01
CA HIS A 50 -7.53 10.69 2.93
C HIS A 50 -6.68 9.50 3.38
N ARG A 51 -7.30 8.35 3.72
CA ARG A 51 -6.57 7.12 4.03
C ARG A 51 -5.70 6.66 2.85
N GLU A 52 -6.23 6.68 1.62
CA GLU A 52 -5.46 6.44 0.38
C GLU A 52 -4.25 7.35 0.23
N ARG A 53 -4.37 8.64 0.60
CA ARG A 53 -3.24 9.56 0.59
C ARG A 53 -2.21 9.23 1.67
N ILE A 54 -2.63 8.81 2.87
CA ILE A 54 -1.71 8.31 3.91
C ILE A 54 -0.90 7.12 3.37
N TYR A 55 -1.53 6.16 2.66
CA TYR A 55 -0.79 5.05 2.03
C TYR A 55 0.30 5.54 1.06
N ARG A 56 0.03 6.61 0.30
CA ARG A 56 1.02 7.22 -0.61
C ARG A 56 2.15 7.91 0.15
N LEU A 57 1.85 8.58 1.26
CA LEU A 57 2.87 9.21 2.12
C LEU A 57 3.77 8.15 2.77
N ALA A 58 3.20 7.06 3.30
CA ALA A 58 3.99 5.93 3.80
C ALA A 58 4.86 5.30 2.70
N GLY A 59 4.35 5.25 1.46
CA GLY A 59 5.13 4.85 0.29
C GLY A 59 6.32 5.78 -0.01
N ALA A 60 6.14 7.10 0.18
CA ALA A 60 7.24 8.07 0.02
C ALA A 60 8.29 7.93 1.12
N LEU A 61 7.89 7.68 2.38
CA LEU A 61 8.81 7.41 3.49
C LEU A 61 9.69 6.18 3.21
N ARG A 62 9.10 5.08 2.72
CA ARG A 62 9.85 3.88 2.35
C ARG A 62 10.88 4.11 1.24
N LYS A 63 10.59 5.00 0.28
CA LYS A 63 11.57 5.38 -0.76
C LYS A 63 12.78 6.12 -0.19
N ASN A 64 12.64 6.75 0.98
CA ASN A 64 13.72 7.39 1.72
C ASN A 64 14.28 6.49 2.84
N ASN A 65 14.16 5.16 2.70
CA ASN A 65 14.66 4.17 3.66
C ASN A 65 14.03 4.24 5.07
N ILE A 66 12.87 4.88 5.21
CA ILE A 66 12.08 4.89 6.45
C ILE A 66 11.01 3.79 6.31
N MET A 67 11.27 2.65 6.94
CA MET A 67 10.48 1.42 6.87
C MET A 67 9.20 1.55 7.70
N VAL A 68 8.20 2.22 7.12
CA VAL A 68 6.87 2.35 7.70
C VAL A 68 5.92 1.33 7.07
N TYR A 69 5.28 0.47 7.87
CA TYR A 69 4.33 -0.53 7.40
C TYR A 69 3.06 -0.60 8.26
N SER A 70 1.94 -1.00 7.65
CA SER A 70 0.64 -1.06 8.31
C SER A 70 0.28 -2.48 8.75
N PHE A 71 -0.13 -2.64 10.00
CA PHE A 71 -0.63 -3.88 10.59
C PHE A 71 -1.87 -3.60 11.43
N GLY A 72 -2.94 -4.39 11.25
CA GLY A 72 -4.17 -4.25 12.03
C GLY A 72 -4.75 -2.82 12.01
N GLY A 73 -4.61 -2.10 10.89
CA GLY A 73 -5.09 -0.71 10.76
C GLY A 73 -4.16 0.36 11.34
N ARG A 74 -2.94 0.02 11.76
CA ARG A 74 -1.97 0.96 12.36
C ARG A 74 -0.64 0.95 11.62
N TYR A 75 0.00 2.09 11.45
CA TYR A 75 1.35 2.22 10.93
C TYR A 75 2.40 2.15 12.04
N TYR A 76 3.47 1.42 11.78
CA TYR A 76 4.60 1.26 12.69
C TYR A 76 5.90 1.64 11.99
N LEU A 77 6.87 2.10 12.78
CA LEU A 77 8.26 2.19 12.35
C LEU A 77 8.93 0.84 12.56
N CYS A 78 9.49 0.30 11.49
CA CYS A 78 10.10 -1.03 11.48
C CYS A 78 11.62 -0.98 11.30
N ASN A 79 12.24 0.20 11.14
CA ASN A 79 13.69 0.34 10.90
C ASN A 79 14.57 -0.39 11.93
N GLN A 80 14.10 -0.52 13.17
CA GLN A 80 14.83 -1.13 14.28
C GLN A 80 14.07 -2.32 14.89
N ASP A 81 13.01 -2.79 14.24
CA ASP A 81 12.18 -3.89 14.72
C ASP A 81 12.21 -5.04 13.71
N ALA A 82 13.23 -5.89 13.85
CA ALA A 82 13.46 -7.02 12.96
C ALA A 82 12.28 -8.00 12.92
N ILE A 83 11.62 -8.21 14.06
CA ILE A 83 10.45 -9.09 14.14
C ILE A 83 9.32 -8.52 13.30
N ARG A 84 8.99 -7.23 13.45
CA ARG A 84 7.97 -6.60 12.60
C ARG A 84 8.35 -6.61 11.14
N LEU A 85 9.62 -6.42 10.78
CA LEU A 85 10.05 -6.54 9.37
C LEU A 85 9.77 -7.94 8.81
N CYS A 86 10.04 -9.00 9.58
CA CYS A 86 9.70 -10.36 9.19
C CYS A 86 8.17 -10.55 9.08
N GLU A 87 7.39 -10.02 10.01
CA GLU A 87 5.93 -10.04 9.94
C GLU A 87 5.40 -9.32 8.69
N VAL A 88 6.00 -8.19 8.29
CA VAL A 88 5.67 -7.49 7.03
C VAL A 88 5.89 -8.45 5.87
N ALA A 89 7.07 -9.07 5.81
CA ALA A 89 7.43 -9.97 4.73
C ALA A 89 6.43 -11.13 4.62
N VAL A 90 6.10 -11.79 5.72
CA VAL A 90 5.12 -12.88 5.77
C VAL A 90 3.75 -12.40 5.28
N GLN A 91 3.24 -11.28 5.79
CA GLN A 91 1.94 -10.75 5.35
C GLN A 91 1.91 -10.39 3.86
N LYS A 92 3.01 -9.87 3.32
CA LYS A 92 3.13 -9.60 1.89
C LYS A 92 3.09 -10.88 1.06
N GLN A 93 3.72 -11.95 1.54
CA GLN A 93 3.64 -13.26 0.87
C GLN A 93 2.23 -13.86 0.94
N VAL A 94 1.55 -13.79 2.09
CA VAL A 94 0.16 -14.22 2.21
C VAL A 94 -0.74 -13.47 1.22
N LEU A 95 -0.62 -12.14 1.15
CA LEU A 95 -1.37 -11.33 0.20
C LEU A 95 -1.06 -11.71 -1.25
N ALA A 96 0.23 -11.91 -1.59
CA ALA A 96 0.63 -12.32 -2.92
C ALA A 96 0.03 -13.70 -3.29
N ALA A 97 0.05 -14.66 -2.37
CA ALA A 97 -0.58 -15.97 -2.55
C ALA A 97 -2.10 -15.85 -2.76
N SER A 98 -2.81 -15.01 -1.98
CA SER A 98 -4.25 -14.77 -2.17
C SER A 98 -4.55 -14.12 -3.52
N ILE A 99 -3.73 -13.16 -3.97
CA ILE A 99 -3.88 -12.53 -5.29
C ILE A 99 -3.67 -13.58 -6.40
N LEU A 100 -2.66 -14.45 -6.25
CA LEU A 100 -2.37 -15.53 -7.19
C LEU A 100 -3.54 -16.52 -7.27
N GLN A 101 -4.07 -16.97 -6.13
CA GLN A 101 -5.25 -17.83 -6.07
C GLN A 101 -6.44 -17.19 -6.78
N ASN A 102 -6.69 -15.90 -6.55
CA ASN A 102 -7.77 -15.18 -7.21
C ASN A 102 -7.56 -15.08 -8.72
N ALA A 103 -6.31 -14.89 -9.19
CA ALA A 103 -6.02 -14.89 -10.62
C ALA A 103 -6.41 -16.23 -11.27
N PHE A 104 -6.04 -17.37 -10.68
CA PHE A 104 -6.45 -18.69 -11.19
C PHE A 104 -7.97 -18.90 -11.16
N LEU A 105 -8.66 -18.44 -10.12
CA LEU A 105 -10.12 -18.47 -10.07
C LEU A 105 -10.74 -17.70 -11.24
N LEU A 106 -10.23 -16.49 -11.50
CA LEU A 106 -10.71 -15.64 -12.60
C LEU A 106 -10.42 -16.27 -13.97
N LYS A 107 -9.27 -16.93 -14.15
CA LYS A 107 -8.97 -17.70 -15.37
C LYS A 107 -10.04 -18.78 -15.60
N ASN A 108 -10.30 -19.60 -14.59
CA ASN A 108 -11.26 -20.70 -14.71
C ASN A 108 -12.66 -20.16 -15.04
N LYS A 109 -13.08 -19.07 -14.38
CA LYS A 109 -14.35 -18.41 -14.68
C LYS A 109 -14.42 -17.84 -16.10
N ALA A 110 -13.32 -17.28 -16.60
CA ALA A 110 -13.28 -16.79 -17.98
C ALA A 110 -13.42 -17.94 -18.99
N LEU A 111 -12.81 -19.10 -18.74
CA LEU A 111 -12.95 -20.29 -19.57
C LEU A 111 -14.37 -20.88 -19.54
N GLU A 112 -15.03 -20.89 -18.37
CA GLU A 112 -16.43 -21.33 -18.23
C GLU A 112 -17.42 -20.50 -19.05
N VAL A 113 -17.20 -19.18 -19.16
CA VAL A 113 -18.06 -18.27 -19.93
C VAL A 113 -17.93 -18.49 -21.44
N GLY A 114 -16.85 -19.13 -21.89
CA GLY A 114 -16.52 -19.30 -23.30
C GLY A 114 -15.86 -18.05 -23.87
N LEU A 115 -14.58 -18.18 -24.23
CA LEU A 115 -13.80 -17.11 -24.85
C LEU A 115 -13.59 -17.41 -26.34
N PRO A 116 -13.55 -16.39 -27.21
CA PRO A 116 -13.01 -16.54 -28.55
C PRO A 116 -11.58 -17.09 -28.50
N ALA A 117 -11.19 -17.95 -29.46
CA ALA A 117 -9.88 -18.61 -29.48
C ALA A 117 -8.69 -17.63 -29.30
N ALA A 118 -8.72 -16.49 -29.99
CA ALA A 118 -7.66 -15.48 -29.86
C ALA A 118 -7.53 -14.88 -28.44
N GLN A 119 -8.62 -14.83 -27.66
CA GLN A 119 -8.59 -14.38 -26.27
C GLN A 119 -8.12 -15.50 -25.34
N GLN A 120 -8.47 -16.75 -25.64
CA GLN A 120 -7.99 -17.92 -24.90
C GLN A 120 -6.46 -18.06 -25.02
N ASP A 121 -5.89 -17.98 -26.22
CA ASP A 121 -4.44 -18.05 -26.43
C ASP A 121 -3.69 -16.96 -25.64
N ARG A 122 -4.23 -15.75 -25.61
CA ARG A 122 -3.66 -14.63 -24.85
C ARG A 122 -3.71 -14.89 -23.34
N LEU A 123 -4.82 -15.46 -22.86
CA LEU A 123 -5.00 -15.79 -21.46
C LEU A 123 -4.01 -16.89 -21.04
N GLU A 124 -3.89 -17.96 -21.84
CA GLU A 124 -2.96 -19.06 -21.58
C GLU A 124 -1.51 -18.58 -21.50
N LYS A 125 -1.05 -17.79 -22.47
CA LYS A 125 0.29 -17.17 -22.44
C LYS A 125 0.55 -16.35 -21.18
N SER A 126 -0.44 -15.54 -20.76
CA SER A 126 -0.31 -14.73 -19.55
C SER A 126 -0.15 -15.60 -18.29
N PHE A 127 -0.84 -16.74 -18.22
CA PHE A 127 -0.72 -17.67 -17.10
C PHE A 127 0.54 -18.54 -17.14
N ASP A 128 1.05 -18.86 -18.33
CA ASP A 128 2.35 -19.52 -18.48
C ASP A 128 3.50 -18.63 -18.00
N GLU A 129 3.46 -17.34 -18.33
CA GLU A 129 4.43 -16.35 -17.81
C GLU A 129 4.35 -16.24 -16.29
N LEU A 130 3.14 -16.18 -15.74
CA LEU A 130 2.92 -16.16 -14.29
C LEU A 130 3.47 -17.43 -13.64
N GLY A 131 3.24 -18.61 -14.21
CA GLY A 131 3.78 -19.89 -13.73
C GLY A 131 5.32 -19.90 -13.69
N LYS A 132 5.98 -19.35 -14.72
CA LYS A 132 7.45 -19.20 -14.75
C LYS A 132 7.99 -18.24 -13.69
N LEU A 133 7.24 -17.19 -13.36
CA LEU A 133 7.62 -16.26 -12.28
C LEU A 133 7.46 -16.92 -10.91
N VAL A 134 6.36 -17.63 -10.70
CA VAL A 134 6.09 -18.34 -9.44
C VAL A 134 7.11 -19.44 -9.19
N SER A 135 7.48 -20.24 -10.21
CA SER A 135 8.46 -21.31 -10.03
C SER A 135 9.83 -20.79 -9.58
N LYS A 136 10.27 -19.61 -10.06
CA LYS A 136 11.50 -18.97 -9.59
C LYS A 136 11.50 -18.60 -8.11
N LEU A 137 10.33 -18.44 -7.48
CA LEU A 137 10.23 -18.14 -6.05
C LEU A 137 10.51 -19.36 -5.15
N PHE A 138 10.44 -20.58 -5.69
CA PHE A 138 10.57 -21.83 -4.93
C PHE A 138 11.89 -22.60 -5.19
N VAL A 139 12.76 -22.09 -6.06
CA VAL A 139 14.07 -22.70 -6.41
C VAL A 139 15.24 -21.90 -5.79
N GLY A 140 14.95 -21.03 -4.82
CA GLY A 140 15.93 -20.25 -4.08
C GLY A 140 16.44 -20.96 -2.84
#